data_AF-A0A915YJV0-F1
#
_entry.id   AF-A0A915YJV0-F1
#
_cell.length_a   1.000
_cell.length_b   1.000
_cell.length_c   1.000
_cell.angle_alpha   90.00
_cell.angle_beta   90.00
_cell.angle_gamma   90.00
#
_symmetry.space_group_name_H-M   'P 1'
#
loop_
_entity.id
_entity.type
_entity.pdbx_description
1 polymer ?
#
loop_
_entity_poly.entity_id
_entity_poly.type
_entity_poly.pdbx_seq_one_letter_code
_entity_poly.pdbx_strand_id
1 'polypeptide(L)'
;MLRTFQLIDHPIQNLHELVQHLVCEVWCKADENGYENKIHIDFKPIVDAYDWLENEIKDIYEICKNIDNLQAISDAFVINNKIEELCEGQIQPVYLDALPDVVEKRMKPLFVKFYNELLERAKVYHTYGTKKDYFNEIYKKNPYSTCPCCGYHIMKSNRSKGREAFDHYLPKKLYPFASINFLNLIPLCYECNSTYKGETDTIENGRKAFYPFSIDKTEIAISMVLSKGIDFDNLEENDIDISFTSPHQEKVDTWNELFGMSDRYFEKIEQFSFSFLNRLLGRLRKRRKDNPELKFKDILTDTIDDYRNDPFLEFHYLKIPLMNSILSDGILAKSYDEAG
;
A
#
# COMPACT_ATOMS: atom_id res chain seq x y z
N MET A 1 -1.46 -6.82 -1.58
CA MET A 1 -2.33 -6.07 -0.66
C MET A 1 -3.65 -6.81 -0.52
N LEU A 2 -4.40 -6.65 0.57
CA LEU A 2 -5.71 -7.30 0.72
C LEU A 2 -6.84 -6.64 -0.07
N ARG A 3 -6.83 -5.32 -0.22
CA ARG A 3 -7.84 -4.55 -0.97
C ARG A 3 -7.16 -3.50 -1.83
N THR A 4 -7.65 -3.27 -3.04
CA THR A 4 -7.19 -2.19 -3.92
C THR A 4 -7.97 -0.91 -3.65
N PHE A 5 -7.47 0.22 -4.15
CA PHE A 5 -8.17 1.49 -4.15
C PHE A 5 -8.79 1.75 -5.52
N GLN A 6 -10.02 2.22 -5.54
CA GLN A 6 -10.57 2.87 -6.71
C GLN A 6 -9.86 4.21 -6.93
N LEU A 7 -9.41 4.43 -8.16
CA LEU A 7 -8.79 5.68 -8.58
C LEU A 7 -9.76 6.86 -8.44
N ILE A 8 -9.16 8.03 -8.22
CA ILE A 8 -9.82 9.33 -8.28
C ILE A 8 -9.09 10.23 -9.24
N ASP A 9 -9.83 11.17 -9.82
CA ASP A 9 -9.29 12.30 -10.55
C ASP A 9 -9.21 13.49 -9.58
N HIS A 10 -8.02 14.08 -9.45
CA HIS A 10 -7.75 15.18 -8.54
C HIS A 10 -6.64 16.09 -9.11
N PRO A 11 -6.81 17.43 -9.12
CA PRO A 11 -5.86 18.35 -9.76
C PRO A 11 -4.39 18.21 -9.34
N ILE A 12 -4.11 17.74 -8.12
CA ILE A 12 -2.76 17.45 -7.62
C ILE A 12 -1.97 16.48 -8.53
N GLN A 13 -2.66 15.60 -9.26
CA GLN A 13 -2.05 14.68 -10.22
C GLN A 13 -1.39 15.42 -11.38
N ASN A 14 -1.91 16.59 -11.78
CA ASN A 14 -1.39 17.38 -12.90
C ASN A 14 0.04 17.87 -12.65
N LEU A 15 0.49 17.97 -11.40
CA LEU A 15 1.88 18.31 -11.11
C LEU A 15 2.85 17.27 -11.69
N HIS A 16 2.45 15.99 -11.75
CA HIS A 16 3.25 14.95 -12.39
C HIS A 16 3.45 15.23 -13.88
N GLU A 17 2.41 15.67 -14.59
CA GLU A 17 2.46 16.01 -16.01
C GLU A 17 3.37 17.23 -16.27
N LEU A 18 3.31 18.24 -15.40
CA LEU A 18 4.21 19.40 -15.48
C LEU A 18 5.67 19.01 -15.27
N VAL A 19 5.93 18.07 -14.37
CA VAL A 19 7.28 17.55 -14.15
C VAL A 19 7.73 16.61 -15.27
N GLN A 20 6.83 15.85 -15.87
CA GLN A 20 7.12 15.11 -17.10
C GLN A 20 7.56 16.06 -18.21
N HIS A 21 6.84 17.17 -18.40
CA HIS A 21 7.24 18.22 -19.36
C HIS A 21 8.60 18.80 -19.00
N LEU A 22 8.86 19.11 -17.72
CA LEU A 22 10.16 19.60 -17.26
C LEU A 22 11.30 18.63 -17.60
N VAL A 23 11.10 17.33 -17.43
CA VAL A 23 12.13 16.32 -17.77
C VAL A 23 12.26 16.19 -19.28
N CYS A 24 11.18 15.87 -19.98
CA CYS A 24 11.23 15.44 -21.39
C CYS A 24 11.39 16.60 -22.38
N GLU A 25 10.81 17.77 -22.08
CA GLU A 25 10.73 18.89 -23.02
C GLU A 25 11.66 20.05 -22.66
N VAL A 26 12.15 20.10 -21.42
CA VAL A 26 13.09 21.13 -20.95
C VAL A 26 14.49 20.55 -20.79
N TRP A 27 14.70 19.63 -19.85
CA TRP A 27 16.02 19.09 -19.56
C TRP A 27 16.55 18.16 -20.66
N CYS A 28 15.71 17.24 -21.18
CA CYS A 28 16.13 16.32 -22.24
C CYS A 28 16.24 16.98 -23.63
N LYS A 29 15.82 18.24 -23.77
CA LYS A 29 15.97 19.07 -24.97
C LYS A 29 16.79 20.33 -24.69
N ALA A 30 17.75 20.23 -23.76
CA ALA A 30 18.62 21.33 -23.43
C ALA A 30 19.49 21.73 -24.62
N ASP A 31 19.54 23.03 -24.89
CA ASP A 31 20.25 23.66 -26.00
C ASP A 31 20.74 25.07 -25.61
N GLU A 32 21.46 25.73 -26.53
CA GLU A 32 22.04 27.06 -26.33
C GLU A 32 21.00 28.20 -26.28
N ASN A 33 19.72 27.94 -26.55
CA ASN A 33 18.67 28.98 -26.59
C ASN A 33 18.05 29.27 -25.21
N GLY A 34 18.48 28.56 -24.16
CA GLY A 34 17.95 28.70 -22.80
C GLY A 34 16.67 27.90 -22.52
N TYR A 35 16.28 27.83 -21.25
CA TYR A 35 15.17 27.01 -20.76
C TYR A 35 13.84 27.77 -20.67
N GLU A 36 13.88 29.10 -20.64
CA GLU A 36 12.78 29.97 -20.21
C GLU A 36 11.52 29.81 -21.06
N ASN A 37 11.70 29.68 -22.38
CA ASN A 37 10.60 29.49 -23.34
C ASN A 37 10.12 28.03 -23.44
N LYS A 38 10.84 27.09 -22.81
CA LYS A 38 10.49 25.65 -22.80
C LYS A 38 9.64 25.28 -21.60
N ILE A 39 9.61 26.08 -20.53
CA ILE A 39 8.79 25.81 -19.34
C ILE A 39 7.30 25.80 -19.70
N HIS A 40 6.58 24.78 -19.25
CA HIS A 40 5.13 24.68 -19.46
C HIS A 40 4.40 25.90 -18.89
N ILE A 41 3.43 26.43 -19.64
CA ILE A 41 2.72 27.68 -19.29
C ILE A 41 2.08 27.62 -17.90
N ASP A 42 1.52 26.48 -17.52
CA ASP A 42 0.91 26.29 -16.19
C ASP A 42 1.94 26.10 -15.07
N PHE A 43 3.15 25.65 -15.39
CA PHE A 43 4.21 25.51 -14.39
C PHE A 43 4.97 26.82 -14.16
N LYS A 44 5.02 27.70 -15.17
CA LYS A 44 5.73 28.98 -15.12
C LYS A 44 5.35 29.86 -13.91
N PRO A 45 4.05 30.05 -13.55
CA PRO A 45 3.68 30.80 -12.35
C PRO A 45 4.18 30.21 -11.02
N ILE A 46 4.49 28.92 -10.97
CA ILE A 46 5.10 28.26 -9.80
C ILE A 46 6.60 28.50 -9.81
N VAL A 47 7.26 28.32 -10.96
CA VAL A 47 8.70 28.56 -11.13
C VAL A 47 9.04 30.02 -10.78
N ASP A 48 8.32 30.98 -11.37
CA ASP A 48 8.51 32.42 -11.15
C ASP A 48 8.21 32.85 -9.70
N ALA A 49 7.50 32.03 -8.91
CA ALA A 49 7.17 32.34 -7.52
C ALA A 49 8.25 31.89 -6.52
N TYR A 50 9.20 31.05 -6.94
CA TYR A 50 10.15 30.39 -6.05
C TYR A 50 11.57 30.38 -6.64
N ASP A 51 12.40 31.35 -6.27
CA ASP A 51 13.79 31.48 -6.76
C ASP A 51 14.61 30.19 -6.67
N TRP A 52 14.44 29.42 -5.58
CA TRP A 52 15.14 28.15 -5.40
C TRP A 52 14.77 27.13 -6.49
N LEU A 53 13.52 27.13 -6.96
CA LEU A 53 13.03 26.21 -7.98
C LEU A 53 13.60 26.61 -9.34
N GLU A 54 13.54 27.89 -9.67
CA GLU A 54 14.13 28.41 -10.90
C GLU A 54 15.63 28.11 -10.99
N ASN A 55 16.37 28.33 -9.91
CA ASN A 55 17.81 28.04 -9.86
C ASN A 55 18.11 26.55 -10.07
N GLU A 56 17.36 25.64 -9.44
CA GLU A 56 17.56 24.19 -9.65
C GLU A 56 17.23 23.77 -11.09
N ILE A 57 16.16 24.32 -11.68
CA ILE A 57 15.79 24.04 -13.07
C ILE A 57 16.90 24.49 -14.02
N LYS A 58 17.40 25.71 -13.83
CA LYS A 58 18.50 26.28 -14.62
C LYS A 58 19.76 25.44 -14.52
N ASP A 59 20.18 25.11 -13.30
CA ASP A 59 21.40 24.35 -13.09
C ASP A 59 21.35 22.95 -13.73
N ILE A 60 20.21 22.25 -13.60
CA ILE A 60 20.03 20.94 -14.24
C ILE A 60 20.05 21.09 -15.76
N TYR A 61 19.40 22.13 -16.30
CA TYR A 61 19.41 22.42 -17.73
C TYR A 61 20.84 22.61 -18.26
N GLU A 62 21.67 23.41 -17.57
CA GLU A 62 23.06 23.65 -17.96
C GLU A 62 23.92 22.38 -17.94
N ILE A 63 23.68 21.49 -16.98
CA ILE A 63 24.34 20.17 -16.95
C ILE A 63 23.88 19.32 -18.15
N CYS A 64 22.58 19.28 -18.42
CA CYS A 64 22.01 18.48 -19.49
C CYS A 64 22.51 18.85 -20.89
N LYS A 65 22.87 20.11 -21.16
CA LYS A 65 23.48 20.52 -22.44
C LYS A 65 24.73 19.71 -22.81
N ASN A 66 25.42 19.16 -21.82
CA ASN A 66 26.68 18.45 -21.98
C ASN A 66 26.53 16.92 -21.87
N ILE A 67 25.30 16.39 -21.93
CA ILE A 67 25.03 14.95 -21.84
C ILE A 67 24.67 14.41 -23.23
N ASP A 68 25.41 13.40 -23.70
CA ASP A 68 25.23 12.84 -25.04
C ASP A 68 23.91 12.07 -25.22
N ASN A 69 23.45 11.35 -24.19
CA ASN A 69 22.27 10.49 -24.27
C ASN A 69 21.15 10.95 -23.32
N LEU A 70 20.60 12.14 -23.58
CA LEU A 70 19.43 12.65 -22.84
C LEU A 70 18.16 11.81 -23.05
N GLN A 71 18.05 11.11 -24.19
CA GLN A 71 16.89 10.26 -24.49
C GLN A 71 16.72 9.15 -23.45
N ALA A 72 17.82 8.58 -22.95
CA ALA A 72 17.77 7.59 -21.87
C ALA A 72 17.09 8.12 -20.60
N ILE A 73 17.24 9.40 -20.29
CA ILE A 73 16.58 10.03 -19.12
C ILE A 73 15.08 10.14 -19.35
N SER A 74 14.65 10.61 -20.53
CA SER A 74 13.21 10.73 -20.84
C SER A 74 12.53 9.36 -20.94
N ASP A 75 13.21 8.37 -21.53
CA ASP A 75 12.69 7.00 -21.61
C ASP A 75 12.55 6.41 -20.21
N ALA A 76 13.56 6.57 -19.36
CA ALA A 76 13.51 6.13 -17.97
C ALA A 76 12.41 6.83 -17.16
N PHE A 77 12.16 8.13 -17.40
CA PHE A 77 11.05 8.83 -16.77
C PHE A 77 9.71 8.18 -17.13
N VAL A 78 9.48 7.91 -18.42
CA VAL A 78 8.23 7.30 -18.90
C VAL A 78 8.08 5.88 -18.37
N ILE A 79 9.13 5.06 -18.50
CA ILE A 79 9.14 3.67 -18.04
C ILE A 79 8.87 3.57 -16.53
N ASN A 80 9.61 4.32 -15.71
CA ASN A 80 9.51 4.24 -14.25
C ASN A 80 8.19 4.81 -13.69
N ASN A 81 7.35 5.44 -14.52
CA ASN A 81 6.03 5.94 -14.14
C ASN A 81 4.87 5.04 -14.59
N LYS A 82 5.14 3.97 -15.34
CA LYS A 82 4.16 2.92 -15.69
C LYS A 82 4.03 1.91 -14.54
N ILE A 83 3.57 2.39 -13.38
CA ILE A 83 3.58 1.67 -12.09
C ILE A 83 2.88 0.31 -12.19
N GLU A 84 1.72 0.24 -12.83
CA GLU A 84 0.98 -1.01 -12.98
C GLU A 84 1.75 -2.02 -13.85
N GLU A 85 2.23 -1.61 -15.04
CA GLU A 85 3.00 -2.47 -15.94
C GLU A 85 4.27 -3.03 -15.25
N LEU A 86 4.92 -2.21 -14.41
CA LEU A 86 6.06 -2.61 -13.59
C LEU A 86 5.66 -3.65 -12.52
N CYS A 87 4.56 -3.42 -11.80
CA CYS A 87 4.04 -4.36 -10.81
C CYS A 87 3.63 -5.71 -11.42
N GLU A 88 3.14 -5.69 -12.67
CA GLU A 88 2.78 -6.89 -13.42
C GLU A 88 4.01 -7.62 -14.02
N GLY A 89 5.20 -7.02 -13.96
CA GLY A 89 6.41 -7.55 -14.57
C GLY A 89 6.39 -7.52 -16.10
N GLN A 90 5.54 -6.66 -16.71
CA GLN A 90 5.42 -6.52 -18.16
C GLN A 90 6.59 -5.73 -18.76
N ILE A 91 7.15 -4.83 -17.97
CA ILE A 91 8.31 -4.00 -18.30
C ILE A 91 9.31 -4.03 -17.14
N GLN A 92 10.57 -3.72 -17.44
CA GLN A 92 11.62 -3.61 -16.44
C GLN A 92 11.88 -2.13 -16.11
N PRO A 93 12.11 -1.79 -14.84
CA PRO A 93 12.49 -0.43 -14.49
C PRO A 93 13.89 -0.07 -14.97
N VAL A 94 14.14 1.23 -15.09
CA VAL A 94 15.49 1.76 -15.31
C VAL A 94 16.02 2.29 -13.97
N TYR A 95 16.98 1.58 -13.39
CA TYR A 95 17.60 1.96 -12.12
C TYR A 95 18.60 3.11 -12.28
N LEU A 96 18.96 3.75 -11.16
CA LEU A 96 19.78 4.97 -11.15
C LEU A 96 21.21 4.75 -11.66
N ASP A 97 21.75 3.56 -11.47
CA ASP A 97 23.09 3.16 -11.93
C ASP A 97 23.18 3.06 -13.47
N ALA A 98 22.04 2.91 -14.15
CA ALA A 98 21.94 2.94 -15.61
C ALA A 98 21.75 4.36 -16.19
N LEU A 99 21.69 5.39 -15.34
CA LEU A 99 21.39 6.77 -15.75
C LEU A 99 22.57 7.73 -15.52
N PRO A 100 22.64 8.85 -16.27
CA PRO A 100 23.65 9.86 -16.02
C PRO A 100 23.57 10.42 -14.59
N ASP A 101 24.73 10.73 -14.02
CA ASP A 101 24.91 11.26 -12.65
C ASP A 101 23.97 12.42 -12.27
N VAL A 102 23.54 13.24 -13.24
CA VAL A 102 22.60 14.35 -13.00
C VAL A 102 21.27 13.87 -12.42
N VAL A 103 20.83 12.66 -12.77
CA VAL A 103 19.57 12.09 -12.28
C VAL A 103 19.68 11.83 -10.77
N GLU A 104 20.72 11.12 -10.35
CA GLU A 104 20.92 10.80 -8.93
C GLU A 104 21.32 12.04 -8.11
N LYS A 105 22.24 12.87 -8.61
CA LYS A 105 22.84 13.97 -7.85
C LYS A 105 21.99 15.25 -7.83
N ARG A 106 21.13 15.47 -8.84
CA ARG A 106 20.33 16.71 -8.95
C ARG A 106 18.82 16.45 -9.04
N MET A 107 18.37 15.64 -9.98
CA MET A 107 16.92 15.44 -10.20
C MET A 107 16.25 14.72 -9.02
N LYS A 108 16.88 13.68 -8.47
CA LYS A 108 16.36 12.92 -7.32
C LYS A 108 16.16 13.79 -6.08
N PRO A 109 17.15 14.57 -5.58
CA PRO A 109 16.93 15.53 -4.50
C PRO A 109 15.80 16.53 -4.81
N LEU A 110 15.72 17.02 -6.04
CA LEU A 110 14.68 17.95 -6.47
C LEU A 110 13.27 17.32 -6.41
N PHE A 111 13.08 16.10 -6.88
CA PHE A 111 11.77 15.42 -6.80
C PHE A 111 11.37 15.05 -5.37
N VAL A 112 12.34 14.69 -4.52
CA VAL A 112 12.10 14.54 -3.09
C VAL A 112 11.63 15.86 -2.48
N LYS A 113 12.26 16.97 -2.86
CA LYS A 113 11.85 18.32 -2.45
C LYS A 113 10.48 18.71 -3.02
N PHE A 114 10.13 18.26 -4.23
CA PHE A 114 8.79 18.48 -4.78
C PHE A 114 7.71 17.84 -3.91
N TYR A 115 7.91 16.58 -3.53
CA TYR A 115 6.97 15.86 -2.69
C TYR A 115 6.88 16.46 -1.26
N ASN A 116 8.03 16.74 -0.65
CA ASN A 116 8.11 17.18 0.74
C ASN A 116 7.75 18.66 0.95
N GLU A 117 8.16 19.53 0.03
CA GLU A 117 8.03 20.97 0.17
C GLU A 117 7.13 21.60 -0.89
N LEU A 118 7.35 21.36 -2.18
CA LEU A 118 6.66 22.09 -3.25
C LEU A 118 5.14 21.89 -3.19
N LEU A 119 4.69 20.65 -2.98
CA LEU A 119 3.27 20.32 -2.79
C LEU A 119 2.61 21.03 -1.59
N GLU A 120 3.39 21.52 -0.64
CA GLU A 120 2.91 22.25 0.55
C GLU A 120 3.01 23.78 0.36
N ARG A 121 3.48 24.26 -0.80
CA ARG A 121 3.60 25.70 -1.08
C ARG A 121 2.28 26.29 -1.55
N ALA A 122 1.96 27.50 -1.10
CA ALA A 122 0.70 28.19 -1.38
C ALA A 122 0.36 28.29 -2.87
N LYS A 123 1.34 28.64 -3.72
CA LYS A 123 1.09 28.78 -5.16
C LYS A 123 0.69 27.45 -5.82
N VAL A 124 1.14 26.33 -5.26
CA VAL A 124 0.83 24.99 -5.74
C VAL A 124 -0.51 24.53 -5.18
N TYR A 125 -0.68 24.51 -3.87
CA TYR A 125 -1.92 23.95 -3.29
C TYR A 125 -3.16 24.80 -3.54
N HIS A 126 -3.03 26.11 -3.81
CA HIS A 126 -4.19 26.92 -4.22
C HIS A 126 -4.71 26.59 -5.62
N THR A 127 -3.84 26.07 -6.50
CA THR A 127 -4.21 25.68 -7.87
C THR A 127 -4.58 24.20 -7.96
N TYR A 128 -3.77 23.34 -7.34
CA TYR A 128 -3.84 21.88 -7.50
C TYR A 128 -4.41 21.14 -6.28
N GLY A 129 -4.74 21.87 -5.21
CA GLY A 129 -5.20 21.28 -3.95
C GLY A 129 -4.04 20.72 -3.10
N THR A 130 -4.37 20.35 -1.87
CA THR A 130 -3.39 19.81 -0.91
C THR A 130 -3.36 18.28 -0.94
N LYS A 131 -2.28 17.70 -0.38
CA LYS A 131 -2.23 16.26 -0.07
C LYS A 131 -3.38 15.80 0.86
N LYS A 132 -3.91 16.70 1.70
CA LYS A 132 -5.05 16.42 2.57
C LYS A 132 -6.36 16.37 1.78
N ASP A 133 -6.53 17.24 0.80
CA ASP A 133 -7.70 17.23 -0.09
C ASP A 133 -7.75 15.92 -0.89
N TYR A 134 -6.63 15.55 -1.51
CA TYR A 134 -6.49 14.25 -2.19
C TYR A 134 -6.81 13.07 -1.27
N PHE A 135 -6.25 13.06 -0.05
CA PHE A 135 -6.56 12.03 0.96
C PHE A 135 -8.06 11.96 1.30
N ASN A 136 -8.72 13.10 1.41
CA ASN A 136 -10.13 13.14 1.76
C ASN A 136 -11.00 12.59 0.61
N GLU A 137 -10.65 12.88 -0.65
CA GLU A 137 -11.36 12.35 -1.82
C GLU A 137 -11.12 10.85 -2.01
N ILE A 138 -9.87 10.37 -1.86
CA ILE A 138 -9.59 8.93 -1.97
C ILE A 138 -10.32 8.14 -0.88
N TYR A 139 -10.42 8.68 0.34
CA TYR A 139 -11.19 8.09 1.42
C TYR A 139 -12.70 8.05 1.13
N LYS A 140 -13.28 9.12 0.55
CA LYS A 140 -14.71 9.13 0.18
C LYS A 140 -15.03 8.04 -0.84
N LYS A 141 -14.12 7.81 -1.79
CA LYS A 141 -14.26 6.77 -2.81
C LYS A 141 -13.98 5.38 -2.24
N ASN A 142 -13.08 5.28 -1.26
CA ASN A 142 -12.63 4.05 -0.63
C ASN A 142 -12.76 4.15 0.89
N PRO A 143 -13.97 4.01 1.46
CA PRO A 143 -14.24 4.28 2.88
C PRO A 143 -13.77 3.13 3.78
N TYR A 144 -12.49 2.75 3.65
CA TYR A 144 -11.88 1.69 4.42
C TYR A 144 -11.60 2.16 5.85
N SER A 145 -12.27 1.54 6.81
CA SER A 145 -12.03 1.76 8.24
C SER A 145 -10.71 1.17 8.72
N THR A 146 -10.19 0.17 8.00
CA THR A 146 -8.91 -0.49 8.27
C THR A 146 -7.98 -0.42 7.06
N CYS A 147 -6.67 -0.60 7.30
CA CYS A 147 -5.65 -0.50 6.27
C CYS A 147 -5.92 -1.51 5.15
N PRO A 148 -5.87 -1.10 3.87
CA PRO A 148 -6.07 -2.02 2.74
C PRO A 148 -4.94 -3.03 2.54
N CYS A 149 -3.77 -2.77 3.13
CA CYS A 149 -2.65 -3.69 3.12
C CYS A 149 -2.81 -4.81 4.17
N CYS A 150 -2.81 -4.49 5.46
CA CYS A 150 -2.87 -5.50 6.53
C CYS A 150 -4.29 -5.88 6.96
N GLY A 151 -5.31 -5.07 6.70
CA GLY A 151 -6.71 -5.38 7.00
C GLY A 151 -7.17 -5.12 8.44
N TYR A 152 -6.29 -4.83 9.42
CA TYR A 152 -6.69 -4.68 10.82
C TYR A 152 -6.29 -3.35 11.50
N HIS A 153 -5.28 -2.64 11.02
CA HIS A 153 -4.95 -1.32 11.57
C HIS A 153 -5.98 -0.27 11.16
N ILE A 154 -6.51 0.50 12.11
CA ILE A 154 -7.50 1.55 11.84
C ILE A 154 -6.87 2.65 11.00
N MET A 155 -7.58 3.10 9.97
CA MET A 155 -7.19 4.22 9.12
C MET A 155 -7.87 5.51 9.61
N LYS A 156 -7.17 6.63 9.49
CA LYS A 156 -7.77 7.96 9.65
C LYS A 156 -8.89 8.14 8.63
N SER A 157 -10.01 8.70 9.07
CA SER A 157 -11.08 9.15 8.18
C SER A 157 -10.81 10.52 7.58
N ASN A 158 -11.58 10.89 6.55
CA ASN A 158 -11.58 12.26 6.00
C ASN A 158 -11.94 13.36 7.02
N ARG A 159 -12.53 13.01 8.18
CA ARG A 159 -12.81 13.94 9.29
C ARG A 159 -11.65 14.10 10.28
N SER A 160 -10.62 13.28 10.15
CA SER A 160 -9.44 13.36 11.03
C SER A 160 -8.69 14.67 10.79
N LYS A 161 -8.14 15.26 11.85
CA LYS A 161 -7.28 16.46 11.77
C LYS A 161 -6.11 16.26 10.80
N GLY A 162 -5.52 15.06 10.82
CA GLY A 162 -4.46 14.65 9.91
C GLY A 162 -4.96 13.74 8.78
N ARG A 163 -4.00 13.26 7.99
CA ARG A 163 -4.18 12.16 7.02
C ARG A 163 -3.22 11.03 7.36
N GLU A 164 -3.38 9.90 6.68
CA GLU A 164 -2.28 8.94 6.63
C GLU A 164 -1.13 9.47 5.78
N ALA A 165 0.07 9.01 6.10
CA ALA A 165 1.22 9.18 5.23
C ALA A 165 0.96 8.39 3.93
N PHE A 166 1.40 8.95 2.81
CA PHE A 166 1.38 8.20 1.56
C PHE A 166 2.63 7.33 1.51
N ASP A 167 2.44 6.03 1.42
CA ASP A 167 3.49 5.12 1.01
C ASP A 167 3.84 5.40 -0.45
N HIS A 168 5.13 5.42 -0.77
CA HIS A 168 5.60 5.42 -2.14
C HIS A 168 5.73 3.97 -2.54
N TYR A 169 4.73 3.44 -3.25
CA TYR A 169 4.62 2.00 -3.50
C TYR A 169 5.90 1.48 -4.14
N LEU A 170 6.39 2.15 -5.17
CA LEU A 170 7.78 2.13 -5.59
C LEU A 170 8.56 3.22 -4.83
N PRO A 171 9.55 2.86 -3.99
CA PRO A 171 10.18 3.81 -3.07
C PRO A 171 10.96 4.89 -3.82
N LYS A 172 10.73 6.16 -3.47
CA LYS A 172 11.40 7.33 -4.09
C LYS A 172 12.94 7.30 -4.03
N LYS A 173 13.51 6.52 -3.12
CA LYS A 173 14.97 6.29 -3.04
C LYS A 173 15.51 5.60 -4.29
N LEU A 174 14.75 4.67 -4.83
CA LEU A 174 15.10 3.87 -6.01
C LEU A 174 14.42 4.40 -7.28
N TYR A 175 13.19 4.92 -7.13
CA TYR A 175 12.34 5.39 -8.22
C TYR A 175 12.03 6.89 -8.10
N PRO A 176 13.03 7.78 -8.20
CA PRO A 176 12.82 9.21 -7.96
C PRO A 176 11.83 9.85 -8.96
N PHE A 177 11.76 9.36 -10.20
CA PHE A 177 10.79 9.84 -11.20
C PHE A 177 9.33 9.59 -10.82
N ALA A 178 9.06 8.61 -9.95
CA ALA A 178 7.72 8.29 -9.45
C ALA A 178 7.37 8.98 -8.12
N SER A 179 8.23 9.88 -7.61
CA SER A 179 8.08 10.47 -6.27
C SER A 179 6.82 11.32 -6.08
N ILE A 180 6.33 11.93 -7.16
CA ILE A 180 5.14 12.78 -7.15
C ILE A 180 4.02 12.23 -8.05
N ASN A 181 4.20 11.03 -8.57
CA ASN A 181 3.15 10.35 -9.31
C ASN A 181 2.13 9.79 -8.30
N PHE A 182 0.92 10.34 -8.28
CA PHE A 182 -0.11 9.90 -7.33
C PHE A 182 -0.67 8.50 -7.62
N LEU A 183 -0.34 7.89 -8.77
CA LEU A 183 -0.54 6.47 -9.02
C LEU A 183 0.45 5.58 -8.27
N ASN A 184 1.53 6.18 -7.73
CA ASN A 184 2.53 5.54 -6.87
C ASN A 184 2.34 5.87 -5.37
N LEU A 185 1.34 6.70 -5.01
CA LEU A 185 1.18 7.24 -3.66
C LEU A 185 -0.12 6.77 -3.02
N ILE A 186 -0.04 5.86 -2.06
CA ILE A 186 -1.22 5.27 -1.42
C ILE A 186 -1.27 5.51 0.10
N PRO A 187 -2.46 5.80 0.67
CA PRO A 187 -2.58 5.93 2.10
C PRO A 187 -2.52 4.56 2.76
N LEU A 188 -1.49 4.32 3.57
CA LEU A 188 -1.33 3.10 4.37
C LEU A 188 -1.17 3.45 5.85
N CYS A 189 -1.45 2.48 6.73
CA CYS A 189 -1.16 2.67 8.16
C CYS A 189 0.35 2.78 8.38
N TYR A 190 0.74 3.37 9.51
CA TYR A 190 2.14 3.55 9.88
C TYR A 190 2.91 2.23 9.86
N GLU A 191 2.35 1.15 10.42
CA GLU A 191 3.03 -0.15 10.45
C GLU A 191 3.35 -0.66 9.03
N CYS A 192 2.36 -0.71 8.14
CA CYS A 192 2.60 -1.18 6.77
C CYS A 192 3.58 -0.30 6.00
N ASN A 193 3.44 1.03 6.12
CA ASN A 193 4.25 1.99 5.38
C ASN A 193 5.68 2.06 5.91
N SER A 194 5.84 2.37 7.20
CA SER A 194 7.12 2.79 7.78
C SER A 194 7.85 1.67 8.50
N THR A 195 7.15 0.78 9.21
CA THR A 195 7.79 -0.30 9.98
C THR A 195 8.21 -1.45 9.08
N TYR A 196 7.29 -1.95 8.24
CA TYR A 196 7.52 -3.17 7.46
C TYR A 196 8.07 -2.89 6.06
N LYS A 197 7.31 -2.18 5.20
CA LYS A 197 7.77 -1.93 3.83
C LYS A 197 8.97 -0.99 3.79
N GLY A 198 8.86 0.16 4.46
CA GLY A 198 9.89 1.20 4.48
C GLY A 198 10.33 1.60 3.07
N GLU A 199 11.63 1.48 2.81
CA GLU A 199 12.25 1.79 1.51
C GLU A 199 12.55 0.55 0.65
N THR A 200 12.05 -0.62 1.03
CA THR A 200 12.27 -1.88 0.30
C THR A 200 11.71 -1.77 -1.12
N ASP A 201 12.46 -2.28 -2.09
CA ASP A 201 12.03 -2.30 -3.49
C ASP A 201 10.86 -3.28 -3.67
N THR A 202 9.69 -2.76 -4.00
CA THR A 202 8.48 -3.56 -4.19
C THR A 202 8.61 -4.53 -5.36
N ILE A 203 9.35 -4.18 -6.40
CA ILE A 203 9.49 -4.96 -7.64
C ILE A 203 10.92 -5.45 -7.85
N GLU A 204 11.67 -5.62 -6.75
CA GLU A 204 13.06 -6.07 -6.78
C GLU A 204 13.23 -7.31 -7.67
N ASN A 205 14.28 -7.32 -8.49
CA ASN A 205 14.59 -8.41 -9.42
C ASN A 205 13.42 -8.77 -10.36
N GLY A 206 12.52 -7.82 -10.66
CA GLY A 206 11.38 -8.03 -11.56
C GLY A 206 10.26 -8.87 -10.98
N ARG A 207 10.20 -9.05 -9.64
CA ARG A 207 9.10 -9.76 -8.99
C ARG A 207 7.76 -9.05 -9.20
N LYS A 208 6.68 -9.83 -9.29
CA LYS A 208 5.33 -9.28 -9.42
C LYS A 208 4.78 -8.81 -8.08
N ALA A 209 4.01 -7.74 -8.11
CA ALA A 209 3.37 -7.16 -6.93
C ALA A 209 1.91 -6.77 -7.25
N PHE A 210 1.07 -6.69 -6.23
CA PHE A 210 -0.29 -6.17 -6.41
C PHE A 210 -0.27 -4.66 -6.64
N TYR A 211 -0.62 -4.20 -7.84
CA TYR A 211 -0.78 -2.77 -8.07
C TYR A 211 -1.93 -2.19 -7.20
N PRO A 212 -1.68 -1.17 -6.37
CA PRO A 212 -2.65 -0.71 -5.39
C PRO A 212 -3.95 -0.16 -5.95
N PHE A 213 -3.95 0.28 -7.20
CA PHE A 213 -5.10 0.84 -7.88
C PHE A 213 -5.67 -0.09 -8.97
N SER A 214 -5.27 -1.36 -8.96
CA SER A 214 -5.78 -2.33 -9.92
C SER A 214 -7.30 -2.49 -9.80
N ILE A 215 -7.96 -2.62 -10.95
CA ILE A 215 -9.40 -2.90 -11.03
C ILE A 215 -9.72 -4.34 -10.63
N ASP A 216 -8.73 -5.23 -10.73
CA ASP A 216 -8.89 -6.64 -10.41
C ASP A 216 -8.86 -6.85 -8.90
N LYS A 217 -9.64 -7.85 -8.45
CA LYS A 217 -9.63 -8.27 -7.05
C LYS A 217 -8.33 -9.02 -6.78
N THR A 218 -7.80 -8.84 -5.58
CA THR A 218 -6.55 -9.47 -5.13
C THR A 218 -6.71 -10.98 -4.86
N GLU A 219 -7.94 -11.43 -4.55
CA GLU A 219 -8.32 -12.84 -4.37
C GLU A 219 -7.34 -13.64 -3.49
N ILE A 220 -7.15 -13.18 -2.26
CA ILE A 220 -6.33 -13.85 -1.25
C ILE A 220 -7.24 -14.65 -0.32
N ALA A 221 -7.12 -15.98 -0.34
CA ALA A 221 -7.73 -16.85 0.65
C ALA A 221 -6.73 -17.18 1.75
N ILE A 222 -7.19 -17.11 3.00
CA ILE A 222 -6.40 -17.39 4.20
C ILE A 222 -6.91 -18.70 4.79
N SER A 223 -6.00 -19.62 5.05
CA SER A 223 -6.27 -20.87 5.76
C SER A 223 -5.32 -21.03 6.95
N MET A 224 -5.72 -21.85 7.91
CA MET A 224 -4.95 -22.11 9.11
C MET A 224 -4.92 -23.60 9.40
N VAL A 225 -3.80 -24.10 9.88
CA VAL A 225 -3.68 -25.46 10.45
C VAL A 225 -3.22 -25.31 11.89
N LEU A 226 -3.95 -25.92 12.81
CA LEU A 226 -3.65 -25.86 14.25
C LEU A 226 -2.81 -27.07 14.65
N SER A 227 -1.85 -26.84 15.54
CA SER A 227 -1.09 -27.90 16.19
C SER A 227 -2.01 -28.79 17.04
N LYS A 228 -1.62 -30.06 17.19
CA LYS A 228 -2.38 -30.99 18.01
C LYS A 228 -2.22 -30.63 19.49
N GLY A 229 -3.35 -30.39 20.16
CA GLY A 229 -3.35 -30.05 21.59
C GLY A 229 -3.01 -28.58 21.86
N ILE A 230 -3.19 -27.71 20.87
CA ILE A 230 -3.02 -26.26 20.95
C ILE A 230 -3.61 -25.69 22.24
N ASP A 231 -2.85 -24.81 22.89
CA ASP A 231 -3.28 -24.04 24.06
C ASP A 231 -3.42 -22.56 23.69
N PHE A 232 -4.67 -22.11 23.53
CA PHE A 232 -4.94 -20.71 23.18
C PHE A 232 -4.58 -19.72 24.30
N ASP A 233 -4.33 -20.18 25.53
CA ASP A 233 -3.82 -19.33 26.61
C ASP A 233 -2.31 -19.07 26.48
N ASN A 234 -1.57 -19.96 25.82
CA ASN A 234 -0.11 -19.93 25.73
C ASN A 234 0.36 -20.32 24.32
N LEU A 235 -0.05 -19.55 23.31
CA LEU A 235 0.30 -19.83 21.91
C LEU A 235 1.78 -19.60 21.63
N GLU A 236 2.39 -20.55 20.93
CA GLU A 236 3.71 -20.40 20.31
C GLU A 236 3.56 -20.26 18.78
N GLU A 237 4.54 -19.66 18.11
CA GLU A 237 4.48 -19.36 16.67
C GLU A 237 4.19 -20.60 15.79
N ASN A 238 4.68 -21.77 16.20
CA ASN A 238 4.48 -23.03 15.49
C ASN A 238 3.11 -23.69 15.77
N ASP A 239 2.28 -23.12 16.65
CA ASP A 239 0.96 -23.67 16.94
C ASP A 239 -0.07 -23.42 15.85
N ILE A 240 0.14 -22.38 15.04
CA ILE A 240 -0.78 -21.99 13.97
C ILE A 240 0.02 -21.76 12.70
N ASP A 241 -0.08 -22.69 11.77
CA ASP A 241 0.42 -22.51 10.41
C ASP A 241 -0.60 -21.70 9.59
N ILE A 242 -0.21 -20.49 9.17
CA ILE A 242 -1.05 -19.58 8.39
C ILE A 242 -0.60 -19.62 6.94
N SER A 243 -1.52 -20.01 6.05
CA SER A 243 -1.28 -20.12 4.62
C SER A 243 -2.10 -19.12 3.83
N PHE A 244 -1.49 -18.57 2.76
CA PHE A 244 -2.13 -17.66 1.82
C PHE A 244 -2.17 -18.29 0.43
N THR A 245 -3.37 -18.42 -0.15
CA THR A 245 -3.56 -19.00 -1.48
C THR A 245 -4.27 -18.02 -2.41
N SER A 246 -3.80 -17.91 -3.64
CA SER A 246 -4.40 -17.05 -4.67
C SER A 246 -4.07 -17.56 -6.09
N PRO A 247 -4.92 -17.26 -7.10
CA PRO A 247 -4.52 -17.37 -8.51
C PRO A 247 -3.27 -16.54 -8.86
N HIS A 248 -2.94 -15.52 -8.05
CA HIS A 248 -1.80 -14.62 -8.22
C HIS A 248 -0.72 -14.83 -7.14
N GLN A 249 -0.31 -16.07 -6.92
CA GLN A 249 0.56 -16.44 -5.79
C GLN A 249 1.85 -15.61 -5.68
N GLU A 250 2.55 -15.34 -6.79
CA GLU A 250 3.77 -14.49 -6.77
C GLU A 250 3.52 -13.10 -6.14
N LYS A 251 2.35 -12.50 -6.40
CA LYS A 251 1.98 -11.20 -5.82
C LYS A 251 1.64 -11.30 -4.33
N VAL A 252 1.09 -12.45 -3.91
CA VAL A 252 0.82 -12.77 -2.51
C VAL A 252 2.12 -12.97 -1.74
N ASP A 253 3.07 -13.68 -2.32
CA ASP A 253 4.39 -13.91 -1.72
C ASP A 253 5.12 -12.59 -1.52
N THR A 254 5.17 -11.73 -2.55
CA THR A 254 5.69 -10.36 -2.43
C THR A 254 4.96 -9.54 -1.37
N TRP A 255 3.63 -9.63 -1.28
CA TRP A 255 2.86 -8.94 -0.24
C TRP A 255 3.16 -9.47 1.16
N ASN A 256 3.32 -10.78 1.33
CA ASN A 256 3.66 -11.37 2.61
C ASN A 256 5.06 -10.94 3.04
N GLU A 257 6.04 -11.02 2.15
CA GLU A 257 7.43 -10.65 2.40
C GLU A 257 7.58 -9.16 2.73
N LEU A 258 7.00 -8.26 1.92
CA LEU A 258 7.12 -6.81 2.12
C LEU A 258 6.46 -6.32 3.41
N PHE A 259 5.39 -6.98 3.85
CA PHE A 259 4.57 -6.48 4.95
C PHE A 259 4.56 -7.36 6.20
N GLY A 260 5.23 -8.52 6.17
CA GLY A 260 5.31 -9.49 7.26
C GLY A 260 3.95 -10.08 7.65
N MET A 261 3.13 -10.49 6.68
CA MET A 261 1.72 -10.78 6.95
C MET A 261 1.49 -12.05 7.76
N SER A 262 2.27 -13.11 7.54
CA SER A 262 2.22 -14.35 8.33
C SER A 262 2.41 -14.05 9.82
N ASP A 263 3.56 -13.49 10.19
CA ASP A 263 3.95 -13.23 11.58
C ASP A 263 2.95 -12.28 12.25
N ARG A 264 2.56 -11.21 11.56
CA ARG A 264 1.61 -10.23 12.08
C ARG A 264 0.20 -10.78 12.25
N TYR A 265 -0.21 -11.72 11.40
CA TYR A 265 -1.51 -12.38 11.56
C TYR A 265 -1.46 -13.39 12.69
N PHE A 266 -0.35 -14.09 12.89
CA PHE A 266 -0.13 -14.91 14.07
C PHE A 266 -0.22 -14.07 15.35
N GLU A 267 0.56 -13.00 15.48
CA GLU A 267 0.51 -12.07 16.62
C GLU A 267 -0.92 -11.55 16.84
N LYS A 268 -1.65 -11.27 15.75
CA LYS A 268 -3.02 -10.78 15.87
C LYS A 268 -3.95 -11.85 16.43
N ILE A 269 -3.83 -13.09 15.97
CA ILE A 269 -4.62 -14.24 16.44
C ILE A 269 -4.31 -14.53 17.90
N GLU A 270 -3.03 -14.50 18.28
CA GLU A 270 -2.59 -14.63 19.67
C GLU A 270 -3.33 -13.63 20.58
N GLN A 271 -3.37 -12.35 20.18
CA GLN A 271 -4.02 -11.30 20.96
C GLN A 271 -5.54 -11.50 21.18
N PHE A 272 -6.26 -12.15 20.27
CA PHE A 272 -7.73 -12.22 20.34
C PHE A 272 -8.29 -13.61 20.61
N SER A 273 -7.59 -14.68 20.22
CA SER A 273 -8.16 -16.03 20.09
C SER A 273 -8.78 -16.54 21.38
N PHE A 274 -8.05 -16.47 22.51
CA PHE A 274 -8.56 -16.90 23.82
C PHE A 274 -9.86 -16.20 24.22
N SER A 275 -9.85 -14.86 24.23
CA SER A 275 -11.02 -14.07 24.61
C SER A 275 -12.19 -14.28 23.66
N PHE A 276 -11.90 -14.43 22.36
CA PHE A 276 -12.90 -14.70 21.33
C PHE A 276 -13.56 -16.06 21.53
N LEU A 277 -12.79 -17.13 21.74
CA LEU A 277 -13.31 -18.49 21.93
C LEU A 277 -14.09 -18.60 23.24
N ASN A 278 -13.62 -17.97 24.33
CA ASN A 278 -14.38 -17.91 25.58
C ASN A 278 -15.74 -17.20 25.43
N ARG A 279 -15.80 -16.16 24.61
CA ARG A 279 -17.08 -15.49 24.30
C ARG A 279 -18.03 -16.43 23.57
N LEU A 280 -17.53 -17.23 22.61
CA LEU A 280 -18.34 -18.23 21.92
C LEU A 280 -18.77 -19.35 22.86
N LEU A 281 -17.90 -19.79 23.77
CA LEU A 281 -18.23 -20.77 24.82
C LEU A 281 -19.31 -20.25 25.77
N GLY A 282 -19.27 -18.97 26.14
CA GLY A 282 -20.34 -18.31 26.89
C GLY A 282 -21.68 -18.29 26.15
N ARG A 283 -21.66 -18.12 24.82
CA ARG A 283 -22.87 -18.23 23.98
C ARG A 283 -23.43 -19.66 23.97
N LEU A 284 -22.56 -20.67 23.89
CA LEU A 284 -22.94 -22.09 24.00
C LEU A 284 -23.64 -22.36 25.33
N ARG A 285 -22.99 -22.04 26.46
CA ARG A 285 -23.53 -22.19 27.83
C ARG A 285 -24.91 -21.56 27.97
N LYS A 286 -25.10 -20.37 27.40
CA LYS A 286 -26.38 -19.65 27.46
C LYS A 286 -27.46 -20.38 26.66
N ARG A 287 -27.18 -20.77 25.40
CA ARG A 287 -28.15 -21.43 24.52
C ARG A 287 -28.46 -22.87 24.94
N ARG A 288 -27.54 -23.56 25.61
CA ARG A 288 -27.75 -24.90 26.18
C ARG A 288 -28.83 -24.97 27.26
N LYS A 289 -29.16 -23.84 27.90
CA LYS A 289 -30.30 -23.76 28.83
C LYS A 289 -31.63 -24.10 28.15
N ASP A 290 -31.75 -23.76 26.87
CA ASP A 290 -32.96 -23.96 26.08
C ASP A 290 -32.83 -25.16 25.11
N ASN A 291 -31.61 -25.49 24.68
CA ASN A 291 -31.30 -26.64 23.82
C ASN A 291 -30.05 -27.40 24.31
N PRO A 292 -30.21 -28.37 25.24
CA PRO A 292 -29.08 -29.09 25.86
C PRO A 292 -28.17 -29.83 24.87
N GLU A 293 -28.68 -30.24 23.72
CA GLU A 293 -27.93 -31.00 22.71
C GLU A 293 -27.06 -30.12 21.80
N LEU A 294 -27.20 -28.80 21.87
CA LEU A 294 -26.44 -27.84 21.06
C LEU A 294 -24.94 -28.05 21.26
N LYS A 295 -24.16 -28.08 20.19
CA LYS A 295 -22.71 -28.29 20.21
C LYS A 295 -21.95 -27.03 19.86
N PHE A 296 -20.68 -26.95 20.25
CA PHE A 296 -19.80 -25.82 19.96
C PHE A 296 -19.65 -25.61 18.46
N LYS A 297 -19.58 -26.68 17.68
CA LYS A 297 -19.57 -26.62 16.21
C LYS A 297 -20.77 -25.86 15.62
N ASP A 298 -21.93 -25.90 16.27
CA ASP A 298 -23.13 -25.21 15.80
C ASP A 298 -22.97 -23.69 16.03
N ILE A 299 -22.39 -23.30 17.18
CA ILE A 299 -22.03 -21.90 17.46
C ILE A 299 -20.99 -21.38 16.47
N LEU A 300 -19.96 -22.18 16.15
CA LEU A 300 -18.95 -21.82 15.18
C LEU A 300 -19.55 -21.63 13.79
N THR A 301 -20.38 -22.57 13.33
CA THR A 301 -21.04 -22.52 12.01
C THR A 301 -21.93 -21.28 11.90
N ASP A 302 -22.81 -21.04 12.88
CA ASP A 302 -23.66 -19.84 12.93
C ASP A 302 -22.81 -18.55 12.87
N THR A 303 -21.71 -18.50 13.62
CA THR A 303 -20.84 -17.32 13.68
C THR A 303 -20.06 -17.11 12.38
N ILE A 304 -19.63 -18.18 11.71
CA ILE A 304 -18.96 -18.10 10.40
C ILE A 304 -19.92 -17.52 9.35
N ASP A 305 -21.17 -18.00 9.32
CA ASP A 305 -22.16 -17.53 8.37
C ASP A 305 -22.49 -16.05 8.56
N ASP A 306 -22.59 -15.58 9.82
CA ASP A 306 -22.73 -14.16 10.13
C ASP A 306 -21.54 -13.34 9.61
N TYR A 307 -20.33 -13.83 9.84
CA TYR A 307 -19.08 -13.12 9.53
C TYR A 307 -18.76 -13.02 8.04
N ARG A 308 -19.27 -13.95 7.22
CA ARG A 308 -19.08 -13.94 5.75
C ARG A 308 -19.62 -12.68 5.07
N ASN A 309 -20.61 -12.02 5.66
CA ASN A 309 -21.23 -10.82 5.08
C ASN A 309 -20.32 -9.59 5.15
N ASP A 310 -19.42 -9.52 6.12
CA ASP A 310 -18.43 -8.44 6.24
C ASP A 310 -17.09 -8.99 6.74
N PRO A 311 -16.26 -9.54 5.84
CA PRO A 311 -14.99 -10.17 6.22
C PRO A 311 -14.00 -9.21 6.87
N PHE A 312 -14.09 -7.89 6.62
CA PHE A 312 -13.09 -6.93 7.11
C PHE A 312 -13.48 -6.26 8.41
N LEU A 313 -14.78 -6.26 8.76
CA LEU A 313 -15.22 -5.84 10.09
C LEU A 313 -14.57 -6.72 11.15
N GLU A 314 -13.96 -6.08 12.16
CA GLU A 314 -13.26 -6.75 13.26
C GLU A 314 -12.42 -7.96 12.82
N PHE A 315 -11.71 -7.83 11.68
CA PHE A 315 -10.82 -8.86 11.12
C PHE A 315 -11.46 -10.26 11.04
N HIS A 316 -12.73 -10.33 10.64
CA HIS A 316 -13.43 -11.60 10.41
C HIS A 316 -12.69 -12.53 9.43
N TYR A 317 -11.92 -11.98 8.48
CA TYR A 317 -11.05 -12.74 7.58
C TYR A 317 -9.97 -13.56 8.29
N LEU A 318 -9.65 -13.28 9.57
CA LEU A 318 -8.81 -14.13 10.43
C LEU A 318 -9.63 -15.04 11.35
N LYS A 319 -10.78 -14.56 11.85
CA LYS A 319 -11.64 -15.34 12.74
C LYS A 319 -12.30 -16.53 12.01
N ILE A 320 -12.72 -16.33 10.76
CA ILE A 320 -13.34 -17.38 9.94
C ILE A 320 -12.39 -18.57 9.74
N PRO A 321 -11.16 -18.40 9.21
CA PRO A 321 -10.22 -19.51 9.08
C PRO A 321 -9.89 -20.18 10.42
N LEU A 322 -9.69 -19.42 11.50
CA LEU A 322 -9.47 -19.98 12.83
C LEU A 322 -10.63 -20.92 13.25
N MET A 323 -11.88 -20.48 13.11
CA MET A 323 -13.05 -21.31 13.44
C MET A 323 -13.18 -22.52 12.51
N ASN A 324 -12.88 -22.37 11.21
CA ASN A 324 -12.88 -23.50 10.28
C ASN A 324 -11.83 -24.56 10.66
N SER A 325 -10.66 -24.15 11.13
CA SER A 325 -9.62 -25.07 11.59
C SER A 325 -10.04 -25.81 12.87
N ILE A 326 -10.70 -25.12 13.81
CA ILE A 326 -11.30 -25.77 14.99
C ILE A 326 -12.41 -26.75 14.60
N LEU A 327 -13.27 -26.41 13.64
CA LEU A 327 -14.30 -27.32 13.13
C LEU A 327 -13.71 -28.58 12.49
N SER A 328 -12.57 -28.44 11.84
CA SER A 328 -11.85 -29.54 11.19
C SER A 328 -11.13 -30.42 12.22
N ASP A 329 -10.72 -29.87 13.36
CA ASP A 329 -10.23 -30.61 14.52
C ASP A 329 -11.38 -31.09 15.42
N GLY A 330 -11.90 -32.27 15.09
CA GLY A 330 -12.98 -32.90 15.85
C GLY A 330 -12.64 -33.25 17.31
N ILE A 331 -11.38 -33.18 17.75
CA ILE A 331 -11.00 -33.35 19.16
C ILE A 331 -11.14 -32.01 19.88
N LEU A 332 -10.59 -30.94 19.30
CA LEU A 332 -10.65 -29.60 19.85
C LEU A 332 -12.10 -29.08 19.94
N ALA A 333 -12.92 -29.30 18.92
CA ALA A 333 -14.33 -28.91 18.99
C ALA A 333 -15.09 -29.63 20.14
N LYS A 334 -14.73 -30.89 20.44
CA LYS A 334 -15.34 -31.66 21.54
C LYS A 334 -14.88 -31.20 22.91
N SER A 335 -13.63 -30.75 23.07
CA SER A 335 -13.17 -30.23 24.37
C SER A 335 -13.95 -28.99 24.78
N TYR A 336 -14.35 -28.15 23.83
CA TYR A 336 -15.28 -27.03 24.08
C TYR A 336 -16.71 -27.49 24.39
N ASP A 337 -17.16 -28.62 23.85
CA ASP A 337 -18.44 -29.22 24.25
C ASP A 337 -18.43 -29.69 25.71
N GLU A 338 -17.30 -30.16 26.22
CA GLU A 338 -17.16 -30.59 27.62
C GLU A 338 -17.03 -29.39 28.58
N ALA A 339 -16.42 -28.29 28.12
CA ALA A 339 -16.25 -27.07 28.91
C ALA A 339 -17.48 -26.14 28.91
N GLY A 340 -18.42 -26.31 27.98
CA GLY A 340 -19.59 -25.46 27.76
C GLY A 340 -20.88 -26.01 28.36
#